data_AF-A0A8J3ZNB7-F1
#
_entry.id   AF-A0A8J3ZNB7-F1
#
_cell.length_a   1.000
_cell.length_b   1.000
_cell.length_c   1.000
_cell.angle_alpha   90.00
_cell.angle_beta   90.00
_cell.angle_gamma   90.00
#
_symmetry.space_group_name_H-M   'P 1'
#
loop_
_entity.id
_entity.type
_entity.pdbx_description
1 polymer ?
#
loop_
_entity_poly.entity_id
_entity_poly.type
_entity_poly.pdbx_seq_one_letter_code
_entity_poly.pdbx_strand_id
1 'polypeptide(L)'
;MRRPGRSTSIRSPTGCATARRGWTTSTPTSPITRNATWCSSGPSPPSADRVLRQTTTTAASWHRTARELPPPPTAEERRRAAEEKLREQRREEQEWVRADEERFWGGRLPTDRLREISDRAANLARLDRDLLDQIDAAGPDIQRQVARWSARRACVNAGLAGPDWVAAALAALDAGTSPPPQAADFDAAFTTWRGHPTTGQVTIRFGPVNDTDPPPHQPEVAALYTLIAARADDTLLAAVDTTYHATLTTPPGTTDVLADLRTAIALPPAHPDTAVRDPR
;
A
#
# COMPACT_ATOMS: atom_id res chain seq x y z
N MET A 1 -53.75 22.00 -9.76
CA MET A 1 -52.52 21.70 -10.56
C MET A 1 -51.81 20.53 -9.89
N ARG A 2 -52.01 19.23 -10.17
CA ARG A 2 -51.96 18.36 -11.36
C ARG A 2 -50.57 18.21 -12.04
N ARG A 3 -49.86 17.17 -11.56
CA ARG A 3 -48.92 16.21 -12.21
C ARG A 3 -47.45 16.64 -12.45
N PRO A 4 -46.50 15.68 -12.58
CA PRO A 4 -46.32 14.44 -11.80
C PRO A 4 -44.84 14.07 -11.53
N GLY A 5 -44.64 13.13 -10.59
CA GLY A 5 -43.35 12.50 -10.32
C GLY A 5 -42.89 11.50 -11.40
N ARG A 6 -41.56 11.30 -11.46
CA ARG A 6 -40.92 10.21 -12.19
C ARG A 6 -40.30 9.25 -11.19
N SER A 7 -40.84 8.03 -11.16
CA SER A 7 -40.19 6.83 -10.65
C SER A 7 -39.29 6.26 -11.75
N THR A 8 -38.14 5.69 -11.38
CA THR A 8 -37.40 4.79 -12.26
C THR A 8 -36.97 3.59 -11.44
N SER A 9 -37.69 2.49 -11.69
CA SER A 9 -37.45 1.14 -11.20
C SER A 9 -36.39 0.49 -12.08
N ILE A 10 -35.35 -0.08 -11.46
CA ILE A 10 -34.40 -0.98 -12.10
C ILE A 10 -34.85 -2.40 -11.77
N ARG A 11 -35.17 -3.18 -12.81
CA ARG A 11 -35.30 -4.63 -12.72
C ARG A 11 -34.65 -5.26 -13.95
N SER A 12 -33.69 -6.14 -13.69
CA SER A 12 -33.07 -7.06 -14.63
C SER A 12 -34.10 -7.96 -15.32
N PRO A 13 -33.77 -8.51 -16.50
CA PRO A 13 -34.24 -9.85 -16.80
C PRO A 13 -33.14 -10.78 -17.30
N THR A 14 -33.14 -11.90 -16.60
CA THR A 14 -32.70 -13.25 -16.93
C THR A 14 -33.27 -13.76 -18.26
N GLY A 15 -32.48 -14.60 -18.95
CA GLY A 15 -32.98 -15.80 -19.62
C GLY A 15 -33.54 -15.65 -21.04
N CYS A 16 -32.82 -16.20 -22.02
CA CYS A 16 -33.38 -16.49 -23.34
C CYS A 16 -33.19 -17.99 -23.66
N ALA A 17 -34.31 -18.70 -23.70
CA ALA A 17 -34.44 -20.08 -24.14
C ALA A 17 -35.35 -20.14 -25.38
N THR A 18 -34.83 -20.74 -26.45
CA THR A 18 -35.46 -21.59 -27.49
C THR A 18 -36.99 -21.50 -27.75
N ALA A 19 -37.38 -21.24 -29.01
CA ALA A 19 -37.87 -22.26 -29.97
C ALA A 19 -38.82 -21.74 -31.09
N ARG A 20 -38.56 -22.22 -32.33
CA ARG A 20 -39.47 -22.71 -33.40
C ARG A 20 -40.29 -21.77 -34.33
N ARG A 21 -39.91 -21.92 -35.62
CA ARG A 21 -40.69 -22.17 -36.88
C ARG A 21 -41.63 -21.09 -37.47
N GLY A 22 -41.37 -20.78 -38.75
CA GLY A 22 -42.35 -20.34 -39.75
C GLY A 22 -41.69 -20.18 -41.14
N TRP A 23 -42.02 -21.07 -42.08
CA TRP A 23 -41.54 -21.10 -43.47
C TRP A 23 -42.53 -20.37 -44.40
N THR A 24 -42.04 -19.63 -45.40
CA THR A 24 -42.67 -19.56 -46.75
C THR A 24 -41.64 -19.22 -47.85
N THR A 25 -41.28 -20.26 -48.60
CA THR A 25 -41.00 -20.38 -50.05
C THR A 25 -40.70 -19.14 -50.91
N SER A 26 -39.57 -19.18 -51.63
CA SER A 26 -39.50 -19.14 -53.11
C SER A 26 -38.10 -19.56 -53.62
N THR A 27 -38.04 -20.69 -54.33
CA THR A 27 -36.96 -21.15 -55.25
C THR A 27 -37.29 -20.68 -56.67
N PRO A 28 -36.35 -20.59 -57.66
CA PRO A 28 -35.42 -21.67 -58.09
C PRO A 28 -33.99 -21.12 -58.45
N THR A 29 -32.90 -21.85 -58.71
CA THR A 29 -32.63 -23.06 -59.53
C THR A 29 -31.19 -23.57 -59.26
N SER A 30 -31.04 -24.83 -58.82
CA SER A 30 -29.97 -25.86 -59.03
C SER A 30 -28.45 -25.52 -58.91
N PRO A 31 -27.52 -26.52 -58.94
CA PRO A 31 -27.03 -27.18 -57.72
C PRO A 31 -25.49 -27.10 -57.58
N ILE A 32 -24.97 -26.79 -56.39
CA ILE A 32 -23.57 -27.09 -56.05
C ILE A 32 -23.56 -28.05 -54.87
N THR A 33 -23.11 -29.26 -55.17
CA THR A 33 -22.95 -30.40 -54.27
C THR A 33 -22.02 -30.05 -53.12
N ARG A 34 -22.42 -30.45 -51.91
CA ARG A 34 -21.61 -30.44 -50.69
C ARG A 34 -20.36 -31.30 -50.89
N ASN A 35 -19.25 -30.88 -50.30
CA ASN A 35 -18.43 -31.70 -49.41
C ASN A 35 -17.53 -30.78 -48.56
N ALA A 36 -18.02 -30.43 -47.38
CA ALA A 36 -17.19 -29.85 -46.33
C ALA A 36 -16.62 -31.01 -45.51
N THR A 37 -15.39 -31.41 -45.83
CA THR A 37 -14.59 -32.28 -44.97
C THR A 37 -13.66 -31.38 -44.16
N TRP A 38 -13.96 -31.25 -42.87
CA TRP A 38 -13.02 -30.71 -41.89
C TRP A 38 -11.88 -31.73 -41.72
N CYS A 39 -10.65 -31.36 -42.08
CA CYS A 39 -9.47 -32.15 -41.74
C CYS A 39 -8.96 -31.76 -40.35
N SER A 40 -9.21 -32.64 -39.39
CA SER A 40 -8.35 -32.88 -38.24
C SER A 40 -6.92 -33.16 -38.71
N SER A 41 -5.97 -32.30 -38.35
CA SER A 41 -4.55 -32.66 -38.40
C SER A 41 -3.89 -32.12 -37.14
N GLY A 42 -3.52 -33.04 -36.24
CA GLY A 42 -2.55 -32.75 -35.18
C GLY A 42 -1.19 -32.37 -35.80
N PRO A 43 -0.28 -31.77 -35.03
CA PRO A 43 0.98 -31.29 -35.58
C PRO A 43 1.74 -32.44 -36.21
N SER A 44 2.08 -32.29 -37.50
CA SER A 44 3.00 -33.21 -38.17
C SER A 44 4.37 -33.18 -37.47
N PRO A 45 5.11 -34.30 -37.43
CA PRO A 45 6.46 -34.32 -36.90
C PRO A 45 7.35 -33.33 -37.69
N PRO A 46 8.29 -32.63 -37.02
CA PRO A 46 9.16 -31.68 -37.71
C PRO A 46 9.98 -32.40 -38.78
N SER A 47 9.83 -31.96 -40.03
CA SER A 47 10.63 -32.41 -41.18
C SER A 47 11.59 -31.30 -41.60
N ALA A 48 12.69 -31.67 -42.28
CA ALA A 48 13.72 -30.72 -42.71
C ALA A 48 13.11 -29.54 -43.49
N ASP A 49 13.60 -28.33 -43.20
CA ASP A 49 13.13 -27.09 -43.83
C ASP A 49 13.14 -27.21 -45.36
N ARG A 50 11.95 -27.25 -45.97
CA ARG A 50 11.77 -27.29 -47.42
C ARG A 50 11.46 -25.88 -47.90
N VAL A 51 12.36 -25.31 -48.71
CA VAL A 51 12.17 -23.96 -49.26
C VAL A 51 10.90 -23.92 -50.12
N LEU A 52 9.91 -23.13 -49.68
CA LEU A 52 8.72 -22.84 -50.47
C LEU A 52 9.11 -21.98 -51.68
N ARG A 53 8.56 -22.32 -52.86
CA ARG A 53 8.83 -21.64 -54.13
C ARG A 53 8.65 -20.13 -53.97
N GLN A 54 9.68 -19.35 -54.32
CA GLN A 54 9.66 -17.89 -54.28
C GLN A 54 8.61 -17.34 -55.27
N THR A 55 7.42 -17.01 -54.77
CA THR A 55 6.27 -16.59 -55.61
C THR A 55 6.18 -15.10 -55.86
N THR A 56 6.91 -14.27 -55.09
CA THR A 56 6.81 -12.81 -55.15
C THR A 56 8.16 -12.11 -55.09
N THR A 57 8.22 -10.89 -55.63
CA THR A 57 9.36 -9.98 -55.52
C THR A 57 9.66 -9.60 -54.07
N THR A 58 8.64 -9.52 -53.22
CA THR A 58 8.79 -9.32 -51.76
C THR A 58 9.54 -10.49 -51.12
N ALA A 59 9.21 -11.74 -51.47
CA ALA A 59 9.94 -12.92 -50.97
C ALA A 59 11.41 -12.93 -51.47
N ALA A 60 11.64 -12.52 -52.72
CA ALA A 60 12.99 -12.35 -53.28
C ALA A 60 13.82 -11.33 -52.49
N SER A 61 13.20 -10.20 -52.14
CA SER A 61 13.80 -9.13 -51.34
C SER A 61 14.18 -9.64 -49.96
N TRP A 62 13.28 -10.31 -49.25
CA TRP A 62 13.56 -10.88 -47.92
C TRP A 62 14.64 -11.96 -47.95
N HIS A 63 14.68 -12.82 -48.97
CA HIS A 63 15.73 -13.82 -49.12
C HIS A 63 17.10 -13.21 -49.40
N ARG A 64 17.16 -12.11 -50.17
CA ARG A 64 18.41 -11.37 -50.39
C ARG A 64 18.89 -10.76 -49.06
N THR A 65 18.01 -10.04 -48.36
CA THR A 65 18.32 -9.45 -47.06
C THR A 65 18.78 -10.50 -46.04
N ALA A 66 18.12 -11.66 -45.99
CA ALA A 66 18.51 -12.73 -45.06
C ALA A 66 19.88 -13.35 -45.35
N ARG A 67 20.34 -13.34 -46.60
CA ARG A 67 21.69 -13.82 -46.97
C ARG A 67 22.80 -12.84 -46.66
N GLU A 68 22.47 -11.56 -46.57
CA GLU A 68 23.38 -10.48 -46.18
C GLU A 68 23.53 -10.39 -44.64
N LEU A 69 22.64 -11.04 -43.88
CA LEU A 69 22.73 -11.10 -42.42
C LEU A 69 23.82 -12.07 -41.95
N PRO A 70 24.44 -11.81 -40.78
CA PRO A 70 25.32 -12.77 -40.15
C PRO A 70 24.59 -14.09 -39.87
N PRO A 71 25.32 -15.23 -39.78
CA PRO A 71 24.72 -16.50 -39.42
C PRO A 71 23.97 -16.38 -38.09
N PRO A 72 22.81 -17.04 -37.92
CA PRO A 72 22.06 -16.97 -36.69
C PRO A 72 22.90 -17.52 -35.53
N PRO A 73 22.74 -16.98 -34.31
CA PRO A 73 23.53 -17.41 -33.17
C PRO A 73 23.38 -18.92 -32.92
N THR A 74 24.49 -19.58 -32.61
CA THR A 74 24.51 -20.99 -32.23
C THR A 74 23.64 -21.24 -30.99
N ALA A 75 23.26 -22.49 -30.75
CA ALA A 75 22.49 -22.84 -29.54
C ALA A 75 23.23 -22.45 -28.24
N GLU A 76 24.57 -22.57 -28.26
CA GLU A 76 25.42 -22.17 -27.14
C GLU A 76 25.43 -20.65 -26.93
N GLU A 77 25.57 -19.88 -28.02
CA GLU A 77 25.49 -18.41 -27.98
C GLU A 77 24.13 -17.93 -27.48
N ARG A 78 23.02 -18.57 -27.92
CA ARG A 78 21.68 -18.27 -27.40
C ARG A 78 21.54 -18.56 -25.91
N ARG A 79 22.12 -19.67 -25.42
CA ARG A 79 22.11 -20.00 -23.98
C ARG A 79 22.86 -18.96 -23.17
N ARG A 80 24.06 -18.56 -23.61
CA ARG A 80 24.86 -17.52 -22.93
C ARG A 80 24.15 -16.17 -22.89
N ALA A 81 23.60 -15.73 -24.03
CA ALA A 81 22.83 -14.50 -24.11
C ALA A 81 21.58 -14.54 -23.20
N ALA A 82 20.91 -15.69 -23.09
CA ALA A 82 19.79 -15.85 -22.18
C ALA A 82 20.20 -15.79 -20.70
N GLU A 83 21.34 -16.37 -20.33
CA GLU A 83 21.89 -16.29 -18.97
C GLU A 83 22.31 -14.86 -18.60
N GLU A 84 22.98 -14.14 -19.51
CA GLU A 84 23.36 -12.74 -19.33
C GLU A 84 22.14 -11.86 -19.14
N LYS A 85 21.13 -11.99 -20.02
CA LYS A 85 19.87 -11.27 -19.91
C LYS A 85 19.16 -11.55 -18.58
N LEU A 86 19.17 -12.80 -18.10
CA LEU A 86 18.58 -13.14 -16.80
C LEU A 86 19.37 -12.54 -15.63
N ARG A 87 20.71 -12.44 -15.73
CA ARG A 87 21.53 -11.76 -14.71
C ARG A 87 21.25 -10.26 -14.69
N GLU A 88 21.11 -9.62 -15.85
CA GLU A 88 20.76 -8.21 -15.99
C GLU A 88 19.36 -7.93 -15.43
N GLN A 89 18.35 -8.70 -15.83
CA GLN A 89 16.99 -8.58 -15.31
C GLN A 89 16.91 -8.69 -13.79
N ARG A 90 17.66 -9.62 -13.19
CA ARG A 90 17.73 -9.74 -11.73
C ARG A 90 18.38 -8.53 -11.07
N ARG A 91 19.37 -7.90 -11.70
CA ARG A 91 19.99 -6.67 -11.17
C ARG A 91 19.02 -5.50 -11.24
N GLU A 92 18.37 -5.32 -12.39
CA GLU A 92 17.36 -4.28 -12.59
C GLU A 92 16.19 -4.45 -11.59
N GLU A 93 15.72 -5.68 -11.38
CA GLU A 93 14.68 -5.98 -10.41
C GLU A 93 15.13 -5.67 -8.97
N GLN A 94 16.36 -6.04 -8.59
CA GLN A 94 16.91 -5.72 -7.26
C GLN A 94 17.06 -4.21 -7.05
N GLU A 95 17.53 -3.49 -8.06
CA GLU A 95 17.65 -2.03 -8.03
C GLU A 95 16.27 -1.37 -7.93
N TRP A 96 15.28 -1.88 -8.68
CA TRP A 96 13.91 -1.39 -8.63
C TRP A 96 13.28 -1.62 -7.25
N VAL A 97 13.40 -2.84 -6.70
CA VAL A 97 12.88 -3.17 -5.36
C VAL A 97 13.53 -2.30 -4.29
N ARG A 98 14.84 -2.10 -4.37
CA ARG A 98 15.57 -1.24 -3.43
C ARG A 98 15.13 0.22 -3.52
N ALA A 99 15.00 0.75 -4.75
CA ALA A 99 14.58 2.13 -4.96
C ALA A 99 13.12 2.35 -4.50
N ASP A 100 12.25 1.37 -4.69
CA ASP A 100 10.88 1.41 -4.20
C ASP A 100 10.82 1.37 -2.67
N GLU A 101 11.62 0.52 -2.02
CA GLU A 101 11.75 0.48 -0.56
C GLU A 101 12.31 1.80 -0.01
N GLU A 102 13.40 2.33 -0.60
CA GLU A 102 13.96 3.64 -0.21
C GLU A 102 12.91 4.74 -0.34
N ARG A 103 12.13 4.77 -1.42
CA ARG A 103 11.05 5.74 -1.60
C ARG A 103 9.95 5.58 -0.54
N PHE A 104 9.53 4.35 -0.27
CA PHE A 104 8.49 4.06 0.73
C PHE A 104 8.90 4.55 2.13
N TRP A 105 10.19 4.49 2.44
CA TRP A 105 10.79 4.86 3.73
C TRP A 105 11.34 6.29 3.81
N GLY A 106 10.99 7.17 2.89
CA GLY A 106 11.39 8.59 2.94
C GLY A 106 12.83 8.85 2.48
N GLY A 107 13.34 8.03 1.55
CA GLY A 107 14.63 8.21 0.88
C GLY A 107 15.80 7.43 1.48
N ARG A 108 15.58 6.66 2.55
CA ARG A 108 16.60 5.81 3.19
C ARG A 108 16.02 4.47 3.60
N LEU A 109 16.82 3.40 3.47
CA LEU A 109 16.40 2.07 3.91
C LEU A 109 16.19 2.04 5.44
N PRO A 110 15.20 1.28 5.93
CA PRO A 110 14.98 1.07 7.35
C PRO A 110 16.05 0.10 7.92
N THR A 111 16.25 0.17 9.23
CA THR A 111 16.89 -0.92 9.98
C THR A 111 15.95 -2.13 10.02
N ASP A 112 16.49 -3.32 10.32
CA ASP A 112 15.67 -4.54 10.45
C ASP A 112 14.58 -4.37 11.52
N ARG A 113 14.90 -3.62 12.59
CA ARG A 113 13.96 -3.34 13.66
C ARG A 113 12.79 -2.47 13.20
N LEU A 114 13.04 -1.48 12.36
CA LEU A 114 11.99 -0.67 11.73
C LEU A 114 11.15 -1.48 10.72
N ARG A 115 11.77 -2.45 10.02
CA ARG A 115 11.04 -3.36 9.11
C ARG A 115 10.00 -4.20 9.85
N GLU A 116 10.28 -4.62 11.08
CA GLU A 116 9.34 -5.43 11.87
C GLU A 116 8.04 -4.68 12.23
N ILE A 117 8.07 -3.35 12.27
CA ILE A 117 6.92 -2.48 12.57
C ILE A 117 6.44 -1.67 11.35
N SER A 118 6.74 -2.16 10.14
CA SER A 118 6.75 -1.43 8.86
C SER A 118 5.66 -0.38 8.68
N ASP A 119 4.40 -0.78 8.80
CA ASP A 119 3.28 0.07 8.40
C ASP A 119 3.14 1.30 9.28
N ARG A 120 3.51 1.16 10.56
CA ARG A 120 3.42 2.26 11.54
C ARG A 120 4.62 3.19 11.43
N ALA A 121 5.81 2.62 11.26
CA ALA A 121 7.03 3.39 11.10
C ALA A 121 7.10 4.13 9.75
N ALA A 122 6.57 3.55 8.68
CA ALA A 122 6.52 4.20 7.38
C ALA A 122 5.66 5.48 7.40
N ASN A 123 4.58 5.51 8.19
CA ASN A 123 3.77 6.72 8.35
C ASN A 123 4.58 7.86 8.98
N LEU A 124 5.36 7.57 10.03
CA LEU A 124 6.24 8.57 10.64
C LEU A 124 7.41 8.95 9.72
N ALA A 125 7.97 7.99 8.97
CA ALA A 125 9.06 8.23 8.02
C ALA A 125 8.68 9.25 6.92
N ARG A 126 7.43 9.20 6.46
CA ARG A 126 6.89 10.15 5.45
C ARG A 126 6.72 11.56 5.99
N LEU A 127 6.47 11.71 7.29
CA LEU A 127 6.37 13.01 7.94
C LEU A 127 7.75 13.57 8.29
N ASP A 128 8.58 12.74 8.92
CA ASP A 128 9.88 13.14 9.43
C ASP A 128 10.81 11.91 9.59
N ARG A 129 11.60 11.65 8.55
CA ARG A 129 12.53 10.52 8.56
C ARG A 129 13.64 10.66 9.59
N ASP A 130 14.16 11.87 9.79
CA ASP A 130 15.24 12.11 10.75
C ASP A 130 14.77 11.83 12.19
N LEU A 131 13.54 12.20 12.52
CA LEU A 131 12.96 11.90 13.83
C LEU A 131 12.81 10.39 14.04
N LEU A 132 12.32 9.66 13.02
CA LEU A 132 12.18 8.21 13.10
C LEU A 132 13.52 7.54 13.42
N ASP A 133 14.58 7.91 12.70
CA ASP A 133 15.92 7.35 12.93
C ASP A 133 16.50 7.72 14.30
N GLN A 134 16.18 8.91 14.82
CA GLN A 134 16.55 9.32 16.18
C GLN A 134 15.82 8.49 17.25
N ILE A 135 14.54 8.15 17.02
CA ILE A 135 13.76 7.28 17.92
C ILE A 135 14.26 5.83 17.85
N ASP A 136 14.60 5.33 16.65
CA ASP A 136 15.18 3.99 16.47
C ASP A 136 16.53 3.87 17.18
N ALA A 137 17.38 4.89 17.04
CA ALA A 137 18.69 4.97 17.71
C ALA A 137 18.58 5.16 19.23
N ALA A 138 17.43 5.60 19.73
CA ALA A 138 17.20 5.80 21.15
C ALA A 138 17.04 4.47 21.89
N GLY A 139 17.57 4.40 23.11
CA GLY A 139 17.34 3.24 23.98
C GLY A 139 15.88 3.14 24.44
N PRO A 140 15.47 1.96 24.97
CA PRO A 140 14.08 1.69 25.38
C PRO A 140 13.52 2.71 26.38
N ASP A 141 14.35 3.25 27.27
CA ASP A 141 13.95 4.26 28.26
C ASP A 141 13.56 5.60 27.62
N ILE A 142 14.29 6.02 26.59
CA ILE A 142 13.99 7.25 25.85
C ILE A 142 12.77 7.03 24.96
N GLN A 143 12.67 5.88 24.29
CA GLN A 143 11.48 5.51 23.52
C GLN A 143 10.21 5.53 24.39
N ARG A 144 10.28 5.04 25.63
CA ARG A 144 9.16 5.15 26.60
C ARG A 144 8.84 6.59 26.96
N GLN A 145 9.84 7.44 27.15
CA GLN A 145 9.62 8.87 27.40
C GLN A 145 8.94 9.54 26.20
N VAL A 146 9.38 9.24 24.98
CA VAL A 146 8.75 9.71 23.73
C VAL A 146 7.29 9.29 23.69
N ALA A 147 6.98 8.02 23.93
CA ALA A 147 5.61 7.52 23.94
C ALA A 147 4.73 8.28 24.97
N ARG A 148 5.20 8.42 26.22
CA ARG A 148 4.45 9.14 27.28
C ARG A 148 4.22 10.59 26.94
N TRP A 149 5.26 11.27 26.46
CA TRP A 149 5.17 12.68 26.05
C TRP A 149 4.18 12.85 24.91
N SER A 150 4.25 12.01 23.87
CA SER A 150 3.37 12.07 22.70
C SER A 150 1.92 11.81 23.08
N ALA A 151 1.64 10.84 23.96
CA ALA A 151 0.28 10.58 24.44
C ALA A 151 -0.30 11.78 25.21
N ARG A 152 0.49 12.38 26.11
CA ARG A 152 0.09 13.58 26.84
C ARG A 152 -0.20 14.74 25.90
N ARG A 153 0.69 14.98 24.93
CA ARG A 153 0.54 16.05 23.94
C ARG A 153 -0.72 15.84 23.10
N ALA A 154 -0.98 14.61 22.68
CA ALA A 154 -2.17 14.23 21.93
C ALA A 154 -3.46 14.52 22.72
N CYS A 155 -3.53 14.10 23.99
CA CYS A 155 -4.69 14.39 24.85
C CYS A 155 -4.90 15.89 25.09
N VAL A 156 -3.82 16.68 25.24
CA VAL A 156 -3.92 18.13 25.38
C VAL A 156 -4.46 18.77 24.10
N ASN A 157 -3.90 18.42 22.95
CA ASN A 157 -4.30 18.98 21.66
C ASN A 157 -5.75 18.63 21.30
N ALA A 158 -6.20 17.42 21.64
CA ALA A 158 -7.58 16.98 21.45
C ALA A 158 -8.56 17.48 22.53
N GLY A 159 -8.12 18.28 23.51
CA GLY A 159 -8.97 18.74 24.61
C GLY A 159 -9.44 17.64 25.57
N LEU A 160 -8.82 16.46 25.53
CA LEU A 160 -9.14 15.29 26.37
C LEU A 160 -8.34 15.23 27.67
N ALA A 161 -7.48 16.21 27.97
CA ALA A 161 -6.71 16.21 29.22
C ALA A 161 -7.56 16.52 30.48
N GLY A 162 -8.79 17.01 30.32
CA GLY A 162 -9.67 17.45 31.41
C GLY A 162 -10.39 16.34 32.20
N PRO A 163 -10.98 15.31 31.55
CA PRO A 163 -11.69 14.25 32.26
C PRO A 163 -10.78 13.47 33.23
N ASP A 164 -11.26 13.25 34.46
CA ASP A 164 -10.50 12.61 35.56
C ASP A 164 -9.93 11.24 35.16
N TRP A 165 -10.69 10.46 34.39
CA TRP A 165 -10.25 9.13 33.95
C TRP A 165 -9.09 9.20 32.95
N VAL A 166 -9.02 10.25 32.10
CA VAL A 166 -7.87 10.47 31.19
C VAL A 166 -6.67 10.94 31.98
N ALA A 167 -6.85 11.86 32.93
CA ALA A 167 -5.79 12.30 33.82
C ALA A 167 -5.19 11.12 34.61
N ALA A 168 -6.04 10.24 35.15
CA ALA A 168 -5.63 9.02 35.82
C ALA A 168 -4.89 8.03 34.89
N ALA A 169 -5.34 7.90 33.63
CA ALA A 169 -4.66 7.07 32.63
C ALA A 169 -3.26 7.61 32.28
N LEU A 170 -3.12 8.92 32.10
CA LEU A 170 -1.82 9.58 31.86
C LEU A 170 -0.89 9.45 33.08
N ALA A 171 -1.42 9.55 34.30
CA ALA A 171 -0.64 9.33 35.52
C ALA A 171 -0.18 7.86 35.64
N ALA A 172 -1.04 6.90 35.30
CA ALA A 172 -0.67 5.48 35.27
C ALA A 172 0.42 5.19 34.22
N LEU A 173 0.33 5.83 33.05
CA LEU A 173 1.36 5.79 32.00
C LEU A 173 2.74 6.25 32.52
N ASP A 174 2.78 7.37 33.23
CA ASP A 174 4.01 7.92 33.81
C ASP A 174 4.57 7.01 34.90
N ALA A 175 3.71 6.48 35.77
CA ALA A 175 4.09 5.57 36.85
C ALA A 175 4.42 4.15 36.36
N GLY A 176 4.09 3.80 35.12
CA GLY A 176 4.21 2.42 34.60
C GLY A 176 3.26 1.43 35.27
N THR A 177 2.11 1.90 35.76
CA THR A 177 1.11 1.08 36.45
C THR A 177 -0.06 0.73 35.51
N SER A 178 -0.92 -0.19 35.95
CA SER A 178 -2.16 -0.48 35.22
C SER A 178 -3.04 0.76 35.11
N PRO A 179 -3.69 0.97 33.94
CA PRO A 179 -4.61 2.09 33.73
C PRO A 179 -5.90 1.91 34.56
N PRO A 180 -6.71 2.97 34.70
CA PRO A 180 -8.08 2.81 35.16
C PRO A 180 -8.91 1.97 34.16
N PRO A 181 -9.99 1.30 34.59
CA PRO A 181 -10.81 0.43 33.72
C PRO A 181 -11.32 1.12 32.46
N GLN A 182 -11.60 2.42 32.54
CA GLN A 182 -12.06 3.25 31.42
C GLN A 182 -11.00 3.39 30.32
N ALA A 183 -9.72 3.19 30.64
CA ALA A 183 -8.60 3.25 29.71
C ALA A 183 -7.87 1.90 29.60
N ALA A 184 -8.55 0.80 29.95
CA ALA A 184 -7.97 -0.55 29.90
C ALA A 184 -7.53 -0.90 28.47
N ASP A 185 -8.43 -0.68 27.52
CA ASP A 185 -8.26 -0.85 26.08
C ASP A 185 -8.96 0.28 25.30
N PHE A 186 -8.85 0.24 23.98
CA PHE A 186 -9.41 1.26 23.10
C PHE A 186 -10.95 1.29 23.14
N ASP A 187 -11.61 0.13 23.19
CA ASP A 187 -13.07 0.06 23.18
C ASP A 187 -13.67 0.62 24.47
N ALA A 188 -13.05 0.34 25.62
CA ALA A 188 -13.40 0.92 26.91
C ALA A 188 -13.24 2.45 26.91
N ALA A 189 -12.12 2.95 26.38
CA ALA A 189 -11.82 4.38 26.30
C ALA A 189 -12.81 5.09 25.37
N PHE A 190 -13.05 4.51 24.19
CA PHE A 190 -13.97 5.05 23.21
C PHE A 190 -15.43 5.02 23.68
N THR A 191 -15.85 3.96 24.37
CA THR A 191 -17.21 3.84 24.94
C THR A 191 -17.41 4.86 26.06
N THR A 192 -16.42 5.00 26.94
CA THR A 192 -16.47 6.00 28.03
C THR A 192 -16.54 7.42 27.48
N TRP A 193 -15.70 7.74 26.50
CA TRP A 193 -15.71 9.05 25.84
C TRP A 193 -17.04 9.33 25.13
N ARG A 194 -17.54 8.41 24.28
CA ARG A 194 -18.83 8.59 23.59
C ARG A 194 -20.02 8.71 24.52
N GLY A 195 -19.97 8.08 25.70
CA GLY A 195 -21.02 8.18 26.71
C GLY A 195 -21.08 9.54 27.42
N HIS A 196 -20.08 10.41 27.23
CA HIS A 196 -20.02 11.71 27.89
C HIS A 196 -20.95 12.74 27.20
N PRO A 197 -21.80 13.48 27.95
CA PRO A 197 -22.84 14.36 27.39
C PRO A 197 -22.31 15.57 26.60
N THR A 198 -21.02 15.88 26.68
CA THR A 198 -20.35 16.95 25.92
C THR A 198 -19.80 16.51 24.57
N THR A 199 -19.90 15.23 24.21
CA THR A 199 -19.39 14.72 22.94
C THR A 199 -20.34 15.13 21.82
N GLY A 200 -19.94 16.14 21.03
CA GLY A 200 -20.64 16.49 19.79
C GLY A 200 -20.76 15.28 18.85
N GLN A 201 -21.70 15.32 17.90
CA GLN A 201 -21.92 14.23 16.94
C GLN A 201 -20.59 13.77 16.30
N VAL A 202 -20.25 12.49 16.54
CA VAL A 202 -19.09 11.84 15.93
C VAL A 202 -19.40 11.67 14.43
N THR A 203 -18.88 12.57 13.58
CA THR A 203 -18.84 12.37 12.13
C THR A 203 -17.65 11.49 11.75
N ILE A 204 -17.89 10.20 11.52
CA ILE A 204 -16.91 9.32 10.86
C ILE A 204 -17.14 9.46 9.36
N ARG A 205 -16.22 10.12 8.64
CA ARG A 205 -16.30 10.21 7.17
C ARG A 205 -15.48 9.06 6.58
N PHE A 206 -16.17 8.07 6.04
CA PHE A 206 -15.54 7.09 5.16
C PHE A 206 -15.31 7.76 3.80
N GLY A 207 -14.05 8.07 3.48
CA GLY A 207 -13.63 8.53 2.16
C GLY A 207 -12.83 7.44 1.45
N PRO A 208 -12.77 7.42 0.11
CA PRO A 208 -11.75 6.64 -0.59
C PRO A 208 -10.38 7.08 -0.06
N VAL A 209 -9.51 6.12 0.23
CA VAL A 209 -8.11 6.37 0.57
C VAL A 209 -7.44 6.95 -0.67
N ASN A 210 -7.48 8.28 -0.80
CA ASN A 210 -6.67 9.00 -1.77
C ASN A 210 -5.39 9.42 -1.05
N ASP A 211 -4.23 9.14 -1.66
CA ASP A 211 -2.87 9.27 -1.11
C ASP A 211 -2.46 10.66 -0.57
N THR A 212 -3.31 11.69 -0.67
CA THR A 212 -2.95 13.08 -0.38
C THR A 212 -3.63 13.69 0.84
N ASP A 213 -4.73 13.13 1.34
CA ASP A 213 -5.39 13.62 2.56
C ASP A 213 -5.70 12.44 3.49
N PRO A 214 -5.14 12.39 4.71
CA PRO A 214 -5.58 11.42 5.69
C PRO A 214 -7.10 11.59 5.89
N PRO A 215 -7.88 10.49 5.94
CA PRO A 215 -9.33 10.59 6.14
C PRO A 215 -9.58 11.44 7.38
N PRO A 216 -10.63 12.28 7.43
CA PRO A 216 -10.82 13.19 8.55
C PRO A 216 -10.91 12.39 9.85
N HIS A 217 -9.83 12.45 10.62
CA HIS A 217 -9.70 11.81 11.91
C HIS A 217 -10.25 12.80 12.94
N GLN A 218 -11.11 12.30 13.82
CA GLN A 218 -11.45 13.10 15.00
C GLN A 218 -10.23 13.10 15.93
N PRO A 219 -9.70 14.26 16.30
CA PRO A 219 -8.49 14.35 17.12
C PRO A 219 -8.66 13.61 18.45
N GLU A 220 -9.87 13.56 18.99
CA GLU A 220 -10.21 12.81 20.19
C GLU A 220 -9.96 11.30 20.01
N VAL A 221 -10.36 10.72 18.87
CA VAL A 221 -10.17 9.29 18.60
C VAL A 221 -8.69 8.95 18.46
N ALA A 222 -7.90 9.81 17.80
CA ALA A 222 -6.46 9.65 17.72
C ALA A 222 -5.80 9.75 19.11
N ALA A 223 -6.22 10.73 19.93
CA ALA A 223 -5.75 10.87 21.31
C ALA A 223 -6.09 9.66 22.18
N LEU A 224 -7.30 9.10 22.06
CA LEU A 224 -7.65 7.86 22.77
C LEU A 224 -6.76 6.68 22.35
N TYR A 225 -6.44 6.57 21.07
CA TYR A 225 -5.50 5.55 20.58
C TYR A 225 -4.11 5.71 21.21
N THR A 226 -3.62 6.95 21.34
CA THR A 226 -2.30 7.22 21.95
C THR A 226 -2.18 6.72 23.40
N LEU A 227 -3.27 6.76 24.19
CA LEU A 227 -3.28 6.23 25.56
C LEU A 227 -3.02 4.72 25.61
N ILE A 228 -3.45 3.99 24.58
CA ILE A 228 -3.28 2.55 24.48
C ILE A 228 -1.94 2.20 23.84
N ALA A 229 -1.60 2.85 22.72
CA ALA A 229 -0.37 2.62 21.98
C ALA A 229 0.89 2.88 22.83
N ALA A 230 0.87 3.92 23.67
CA ALA A 230 2.01 4.25 24.54
C ALA A 230 2.36 3.14 25.55
N ARG A 231 1.44 2.21 25.79
CA ARG A 231 1.57 1.09 26.73
C ARG A 231 2.04 -0.20 26.08
N ALA A 232 2.20 -0.26 24.76
CA ALA A 232 2.62 -1.48 24.06
C ALA A 232 3.96 -1.99 24.61
N ASP A 233 4.13 -3.30 24.83
CA ASP A 233 5.36 -3.86 25.43
C ASP A 233 6.63 -3.53 24.64
N ASP A 234 6.49 -3.47 23.32
CA ASP A 234 7.50 -2.97 22.40
C ASP A 234 7.66 -1.45 22.52
N THR A 235 8.79 -1.02 23.06
CA THR A 235 9.09 0.40 23.33
C THR A 235 9.21 1.22 22.05
N LEU A 236 9.81 0.66 20.99
CA LEU A 236 9.98 1.35 19.73
C LEU A 236 8.64 1.51 19.03
N LEU A 237 7.84 0.44 18.97
CA LEU A 237 6.48 0.50 18.42
C LEU A 237 5.66 1.54 19.18
N ALA A 238 5.68 1.51 20.52
CA ALA A 238 4.97 2.48 21.34
C ALA A 238 5.39 3.91 21.03
N ALA A 239 6.69 4.19 20.91
CA ALA A 239 7.20 5.53 20.62
C ALA A 239 6.76 6.03 19.24
N VAL A 240 6.97 5.22 18.21
CA VAL A 240 6.67 5.55 16.80
C VAL A 240 5.18 5.76 16.60
N ASP A 241 4.38 4.80 17.03
CA ASP A 241 2.94 4.77 16.80
C ASP A 241 2.23 5.92 17.54
N THR A 242 2.58 6.12 18.81
CA THR A 242 2.02 7.21 19.62
C THR A 242 2.42 8.59 19.05
N THR A 243 3.65 8.73 18.57
CA THR A 243 4.13 9.99 17.98
C THR A 243 3.42 10.31 16.67
N TYR A 244 3.27 9.33 15.78
CA TYR A 244 2.48 9.49 14.56
C TYR A 244 1.04 9.91 14.89
N HIS A 245 0.36 9.20 15.78
CA HIS A 245 -1.01 9.55 16.15
C HIS A 245 -1.14 10.90 16.88
N ALA A 246 -0.11 11.34 17.61
CA ALA A 246 -0.10 12.67 18.19
C ALA A 246 -0.12 13.77 17.12
N THR A 247 0.54 13.57 15.97
CA THR A 247 0.49 14.53 14.85
C THR A 247 -0.94 14.75 14.34
N LEU A 248 -1.76 13.69 14.32
CA LEU A 248 -3.16 13.71 13.86
C LEU A 248 -4.09 14.50 14.81
N THR A 249 -3.62 14.88 16.00
CA THR A 249 -4.38 15.70 16.96
C THR A 249 -4.10 17.19 16.83
N THR A 250 -3.10 17.58 16.05
CA THR A 250 -2.61 18.96 15.97
C THR A 250 -3.58 19.83 15.17
N PRO A 251 -4.18 20.88 15.74
CA PRO A 251 -5.02 21.79 14.98
C PRO A 251 -4.19 22.55 13.92
N PRO A 252 -4.75 22.83 12.73
CA PRO A 252 -4.07 23.64 11.71
C PRO A 252 -3.57 24.98 12.27
N GLY A 253 -2.31 25.33 11.99
CA GLY A 253 -1.70 26.59 12.45
C GLY A 253 -1.13 26.58 13.87
N THR A 254 -1.11 25.42 14.54
CA THR A 254 -0.45 25.23 15.85
C THR A 254 1.02 24.84 15.67
N THR A 255 1.86 25.04 16.70
CA THR A 255 3.25 24.57 16.74
C THR A 255 3.36 23.09 16.38
N ASP A 256 4.39 22.75 15.60
CA ASP A 256 4.67 21.40 15.14
C ASP A 256 5.02 20.47 16.31
N VAL A 257 4.17 19.47 16.56
CA VAL A 257 4.35 18.45 17.61
C VAL A 257 5.70 17.73 17.48
N LEU A 258 6.22 17.54 16.26
CA LEU A 258 7.50 16.88 16.04
C LEU A 258 8.68 17.77 16.45
N ALA A 259 8.58 19.08 16.24
CA ALA A 259 9.58 20.05 16.70
C ALA A 259 9.53 20.22 18.23
N ASP A 260 8.33 20.25 18.81
CA ASP A 260 8.14 20.29 20.25
C ASP A 260 8.72 19.04 20.93
N LEU A 261 8.55 17.86 20.31
CA LEU A 261 9.10 16.60 20.83
C LEU A 261 10.62 16.67 20.93
N ARG A 262 11.31 17.14 19.88
CA ARG A 262 12.78 17.30 19.88
C ARG A 262 13.26 18.31 20.91
N THR A 263 12.44 19.30 21.23
CA THR A 263 12.77 20.29 22.26
C THR A 263 12.57 19.73 23.66
N ALA A 264 11.53 18.90 23.84
CA ALA A 264 11.18 18.34 25.14
C ALA A 264 12.04 17.13 25.53
N ILE A 265 12.51 16.34 24.57
CA ILE A 265 13.28 15.12 24.79
C ILE A 265 14.59 15.22 24.03
N ALA A 266 15.70 15.09 24.77
CA ALA A 266 17.03 15.00 24.20
C ALA A 266 17.21 13.65 23.49
N LEU A 267 16.87 13.60 22.21
CA LEU A 267 17.09 12.44 21.36
C LEU A 267 18.57 12.35 20.95
N PRO A 268 19.14 11.14 20.85
CA PRO A 268 20.46 10.97 20.27
C PRO A 268 20.44 11.36 18.79
N PRO A 269 21.60 11.69 18.19
CA PRO A 269 21.68 11.78 16.74
C PRO A 269 21.23 10.45 16.11
N ALA A 270 20.57 10.53 14.96
CA ALA A 270 20.25 9.35 14.15
C ALA A 270 21.50 8.49 13.96
N HIS A 271 21.31 7.17 13.85
CA HIS A 271 22.42 6.27 13.55
C HIS A 271 23.23 6.83 12.37
N PRO A 272 24.56 7.01 12.52
CA PRO A 272 25.38 7.44 11.40
C PRO A 272 25.14 6.43 10.30
N ASP A 273 24.72 6.95 9.15
CA ASP A 273 24.41 6.20 7.94
C ASP A 273 25.47 5.10 7.81
N THR A 274 25.10 3.83 7.99
CA THR A 274 25.98 2.70 7.70
C THR A 274 26.07 2.56 6.18
N ALA A 275 26.49 3.64 5.52
CA ALA A 275 26.82 3.70 4.13
C ALA A 275 28.32 3.38 3.98
N VAL A 276 28.60 2.50 3.04
CA VAL A 276 29.92 2.07 2.55
C VAL A 276 30.61 0.99 3.39
N ARG A 277 30.03 -0.22 3.38
CA ARG A 277 30.88 -1.42 3.22
C ARG A 277 31.30 -1.48 1.76
N ASP A 278 32.49 -0.94 1.52
CA ASP A 278 33.26 -1.09 0.28
C ASP A 278 33.52 -2.58 0.03
N PRO A 279 33.02 -3.20 -1.05
CA PRO A 279 33.39 -4.56 -1.41
C PRO A 279 34.78 -4.51 -2.07
N ARG A 280 35.81 -4.85 -1.31
CA ARG A 280 37.10 -5.26 -1.87
C ARG A 280 37.01 -6.62 -2.53
#